data_AF-A0A6P2CPJ9-F1
#
_entry.id   AF-A0A6P2CPJ9-F1
#
_cell.length_a   1.000
_cell.length_b   1.000
_cell.length_c   1.000
_cell.angle_alpha   90.00
_cell.angle_beta   90.00
_cell.angle_gamma   90.00
#
_symmetry.space_group_name_H-M   'P 1'
#
loop_
_entity.id
_entity.type
_entity.pdbx_description
1 polymer ?
#
loop_
_entity_poly.entity_id
_entity_poly.type
_entity_poly.pdbx_seq_one_letter_code
_entity_poly.pdbx_strand_id
1 'polypeptide(L)' 'MTEFGTILQGLRANAGMTQQELARKVGMSVAGLARLEQGAGDPSWRTVLKLAHVLGVSLAVFDDLVSTSQKKPKK' A
#
# COMPACT_ATOMS: atom_id res chain seq x y z
N MET A 1 6.15 7.83 -10.14
CA MET A 1 6.07 7.31 -8.77
C MET A 1 4.76 7.83 -8.21
N THR A 2 3.79 6.94 -7.98
CA THR A 2 2.52 7.35 -7.38
C THR A 2 2.74 7.60 -5.89
N GLU A 3 1.96 8.50 -5.31
CA GLU A 3 2.06 8.81 -3.88
C GLU A 3 1.82 7.55 -3.01
N PHE A 4 0.99 6.60 -3.47
CA PHE A 4 0.81 5.28 -2.83
C PHE A 4 2.12 4.49 -2.75
N GLY A 5 2.88 4.43 -3.84
CA GLY A 5 4.13 3.69 -3.88
C GLY A 5 5.17 4.25 -2.92
N THR A 6 5.28 5.58 -2.85
CA THR A 6 6.17 6.28 -1.91
C THR A 6 5.79 6.03 -0.46
N ILE A 7 4.50 6.15 -0.12
CA ILE A 7 4.00 5.88 1.23
C ILE A 7 4.28 4.43 1.62
N LEU A 8 3.96 3.47 0.73
CA LEU A 8 4.18 2.06 0.98
C LEU A 8 5.67 1.74 1.22
N GLN A 9 6.56 2.31 0.41
CA GLN A 9 8.00 2.14 0.56
C GLN A 9 8.49 2.69 1.91
N GLY A 10 8.02 3.88 2.30
CA GLY A 10 8.35 4.50 3.59
C GLY A 10 7.87 3.67 4.79
N LEU A 11 6.63 3.19 4.75
CA LEU A 11 6.07 2.32 5.78
C LEU A 11 6.83 1.00 5.91
N ARG A 12 7.18 0.39 4.78
CA ARG A 12 7.99 -0.83 4.77
C ARG A 12 9.36 -0.59 5.41
N ALA A 13 10.02 0.50 5.06
CA ALA A 13 11.33 0.85 5.61
C ALA A 13 11.25 1.14 7.12
N ASN A 14 10.22 1.85 7.57
CA ASN A 14 9.98 2.12 8.99
C ASN A 14 9.68 0.84 9.79
N ALA A 15 9.03 -0.14 9.16
CA ALA A 15 8.82 -1.47 9.74
C ALA A 15 10.09 -2.36 9.72
N GLY A 16 11.22 -1.88 9.20
CA GLY A 16 12.48 -2.62 9.11
C GLY A 16 12.42 -3.84 8.18
N MET A 17 11.44 -3.88 7.26
CA MET A 17 11.23 -5.03 6.38
C MET A 17 11.89 -4.83 5.02
N THR A 18 12.44 -5.90 4.45
CA THR A 18 12.77 -5.99 3.02
C THR A 18 11.51 -6.15 2.17
N GLN A 19 11.59 -5.86 0.86
CA GLN A 19 10.49 -6.14 -0.07
C GLN A 19 10.09 -7.62 -0.05
N GLN A 20 11.07 -8.52 0.07
CA GLN A 20 10.83 -9.96 0.17
C GLN A 20 10.02 -10.33 1.41
N GLU A 21 10.33 -9.75 2.56
CA GLU A 21 9.61 -10.03 3.81
C GLU A 21 8.17 -9.51 3.78
N LEU A 22 7.98 -8.27 3.32
CA LEU A 22 6.65 -7.70 3.21
C LEU A 22 5.79 -8.49 2.21
N ALA A 23 6.34 -8.81 1.03
CA ALA A 23 5.64 -9.58 0.01
C ALA A 23 5.21 -10.96 0.53
N ARG A 24 6.09 -11.66 1.27
CA ARG A 24 5.76 -12.93 1.92
C ARG A 24 4.64 -12.78 2.95
N LYS A 25 4.72 -11.78 3.84
CA LYS A 25 3.70 -11.55 4.89
C LYS A 25 2.33 -11.19 4.30
N VAL A 26 2.31 -10.43 3.20
CA VAL A 26 1.08 -10.03 2.50
C VAL A 26 0.52 -11.15 1.61
N GLY A 27 1.37 -12.12 1.24
CA GLY A 27 1.01 -13.21 0.34
C GLY A 27 0.94 -12.76 -1.12
N MET A 28 1.95 -12.00 -1.57
CA MET A 28 2.11 -11.57 -2.97
C MET A 28 3.53 -11.81 -3.48
N SER A 29 3.74 -11.63 -4.79
CA SER A 29 5.08 -11.71 -5.36
C SER A 29 5.91 -10.46 -5.04
N VAL A 30 7.22 -10.65 -4.89
CA VAL A 30 8.18 -9.55 -4.66
C VAL A 30 8.15 -8.55 -5.83
N ALA A 31 8.06 -9.05 -7.06
CA ALA A 31 7.93 -8.22 -8.25
C ALA A 31 6.62 -7.41 -8.25
N GLY A 32 5.52 -7.99 -7.77
CA GLY A 32 4.26 -7.28 -7.59
C GLY A 32 4.37 -6.15 -6.57
N LEU A 33 4.99 -6.41 -5.42
CA LEU A 33 5.26 -5.38 -4.41
C LEU A 33 6.17 -4.27 -4.95
N ALA A 34 7.25 -4.62 -5.65
CA ALA A 34 8.16 -3.65 -6.23
C ALA A 34 7.45 -2.75 -7.26
N ARG A 35 6.56 -3.30 -8.09
CA ARG A 35 5.73 -2.52 -9.01
C ARG A 35 4.81 -1.56 -8.27
N LEU A 36 4.19 -1.99 -7.17
CA LEU A 36 3.37 -1.11 -6.33
C LEU A 36 4.20 0.04 -5.74
N GLU A 37 5.38 -0.25 -5.18
CA GLU A 37 6.28 0.77 -4.63
C GLU A 37 6.77 1.77 -5.70
N GLN A 38 6.93 1.32 -6.95
CA GLN A 38 7.30 2.19 -8.08
C GLN A 38 6.12 2.99 -8.65
N GLY A 39 4.88 2.66 -8.25
CA GLY A 39 3.65 3.20 -8.83
C GLY A 39 3.33 2.65 -10.21
N ALA A 40 3.86 1.48 -10.56
CA ALA A 40 3.67 0.78 -11.84
C ALA A 40 2.56 -0.30 -11.78
N GLY A 41 1.51 -0.02 -11.00
CA GLY A 41 0.31 -0.84 -10.86
C GLY A 41 -0.61 -0.34 -9.75
N ASP A 42 -1.91 -0.58 -9.90
CA ASP A 42 -2.91 -0.22 -8.91
C ASP A 42 -3.14 -1.36 -7.91
N PRO A 43 -3.03 -1.11 -6.60
CA PRO A 43 -3.36 -2.11 -5.60
C PRO A 43 -4.87 -2.35 -5.58
N SER A 44 -5.30 -3.60 -5.52
CA SER A 44 -6.70 -3.90 -5.19
C SER A 44 -7.02 -3.46 -3.76
N TRP A 45 -8.28 -3.17 -3.45
CA TRP A 45 -8.71 -2.88 -2.07
C TRP A 45 -8.28 -3.98 -1.08
N ARG A 46 -8.38 -5.26 -1.48
CA ARG A 46 -7.90 -6.40 -0.68
C ARG A 46 -6.40 -6.32 -0.40
N THR A 47 -5.63 -5.85 -1.37
CA THR A 47 -4.18 -5.65 -1.23
C THR A 47 -3.88 -4.55 -0.21
N VAL A 48 -4.57 -3.41 -0.30
CA VAL A 48 -4.42 -2.30 0.66
C VAL A 48 -4.73 -2.76 2.08
N LEU A 49 -5.83 -3.48 2.29
CA LEU A 49 -6.21 -4.04 3.59
C LEU A 49 -5.11 -4.93 4.19
N LYS A 50 -4.56 -5.85 3.39
CA LYS A 50 -3.49 -6.75 3.84
C LYS A 50 -2.21 -5.99 4.15
N LEU A 51 -1.84 -5.01 3.32
CA LEU A 51 -0.66 -4.17 3.56
C LEU A 51 -0.79 -3.41 4.87
N ALA A 52 -1.93 -2.75 5.10
CA ALA A 52 -2.19 -2.02 6.33
C ALA A 52 -2.14 -2.92 7.57
N HIS A 53 -2.75 -4.10 7.50
CA HIS A 53 -2.72 -5.09 8.57
C HIS A 53 -1.29 -5.58 8.88
N VAL A 54 -0.50 -5.93 7.85
CA VAL A 54 0.87 -6.43 8.02
C VAL A 54 1.82 -5.34 8.53
N LEU A 55 1.64 -4.11 8.07
CA LEU A 55 2.44 -2.95 8.48
C LEU A 55 1.97 -2.35 9.82
N GLY A 56 0.84 -2.79 10.36
CA GLY A 56 0.29 -2.29 11.63
C GLY A 56 -0.17 -0.84 11.55
N VAL A 57 -0.61 -0.37 10.38
CA VAL A 57 -1.03 1.02 10.15
C VAL A 57 -2.53 1.13 9.89
N SER A 58 -3.08 2.30 10.15
CA SER A 58 -4.45 2.64 9.75
C SER A 58 -4.56 2.78 8.23
N LEU A 59 -5.69 2.38 7.66
CA LEU A 59 -6.00 2.58 6.24
C LEU A 59 -5.99 4.06 5.84
N ALA A 60 -6.23 4.97 6.80
CA ALA A 60 -6.18 6.41 6.59
C ALA A 60 -4.82 6.89 6.06
N VAL A 61 -3.73 6.16 6.34
CA VAL A 61 -2.39 6.47 5.82
C VAL A 61 -2.33 6.34 4.29
N PHE A 62 -3.21 5.51 3.71
CA PHE A 62 -3.37 5.37 2.26
C PHE A 62 -4.58 6.16 1.72
N ASP A 63 -5.34 6.87 2.57
CA ASP A 63 -6.55 7.60 2.19
C ASP A 63 -6.29 9.05 1.77
N ASP A 64 -5.13 9.62 2.16
CA ASP A 64 -4.72 10.96 1.71
C ASP A 64 -4.61 11.05 0.16
N LEU A 65 -4.49 9.88 -0.48
CA LEU A 65 -4.52 9.64 -1.92
C LEU A 65 -5.90 9.83 -2.59
N VAL A 66 -6.98 9.90 -1.81
CA VAL A 66 -8.37 9.88 -2.31
C VAL A 66 -9.04 11.27 -2.24
N SER A 67 -8.34 12.29 -1.71
CA SER A 67 -8.86 13.66 -1.60
C SER A 67 -8.98 14.41 -2.94
N THR A 68 -8.77 13.75 -4.09
CA THR A 68 -9.07 14.35 -5.41
C THR A 68 -10.12 13.64 -6.27
N SER A 69 -10.82 12.57 -5.83
CA SER A 69 -11.94 12.02 -6.66
C SER A 69 -12.96 11.02 -6.08
N GLN A 70 -13.23 10.93 -4.77
CA GLN A 70 -14.39 10.13 -4.30
C GLN A 70 -15.42 10.98 -3.55
N LYS A 71 -16.48 11.37 -4.28
CA LYS A 71 -17.77 11.76 -3.68
C LYS A 71 -18.22 10.63 -2.75
N LYS A 72 -18.49 10.98 -1.48
CA LYS A 72 -19.19 10.15 -0.49
C LYS A 72 -20.42 9.45 -1.11
N PRO A 73 -20.72 8.17 -0.80
CA PRO A 73 -22.06 7.65 -1.02
C PRO A 73 -23.02 8.42 -0.11
N LYS A 74 -24.02 9.06 -0.73
CA LYS A 74 -25.12 9.74 -0.05
C LYS A 74 -25.84 8.73 0.84
N LYS A 75 -26.01 9.07 2.12
CA LYS A 75 -27.15 8.57 2.90
C LYS A 75 -28.38 9.38 2.52
#